data_AF-A0A2C9SQY0-F1
#
_entry.id   AF-A0A2C9SQY0-F1
#
_cell.length_a   1.000
_cell.length_b   1.000
_cell.length_c   1.000
_cell.angle_alpha   90.00
_cell.angle_beta   90.00
_cell.angle_gamma   90.00
#
_symmetry.space_group_name_H-M   'P 1'
#
loop_
_entity.id
_entity.type
_entity.pdbx_description
1 polymer ?
#
loop_
_entity_poly.entity_id
_entity_poly.type
_entity_poly.pdbx_seq_one_letter_code
_entity_poly.pdbx_strand_id
1 'polypeptide(L)'
;MQTRFTPSQTAKICAVCIGGPLIALGIGTPSALAAPSTGAGNPSKQSSASDKPAASVKPGPKKTTLSAGKRAFAEPQTPDFALSFNGVSVYQSGSATATSDPGFNLAVAGAGSSAYAGGGGLFNVAVADHNSTARATGGILNMASADDNSTATAEDGIFAVARAQTNSTAKISGGKLNIAEAENGGTATVSGGERNTATADGTDSVAFAGNGNNNTATASCGSTADASGGDNLVVTTPVGGCN
;
A
#
# COMPACT_ATOMS: atom_id res chain seq x y z
N MET A 1 -44.49 25.98 6.00
CA MET A 1 -43.96 24.60 6.12
C MET A 1 -42.45 24.69 6.21
N GLN A 2 -41.90 24.41 7.39
CA GLN A 2 -40.45 24.32 7.61
C GLN A 2 -40.02 22.87 7.42
N THR A 3 -39.04 22.61 6.57
CA THR A 3 -38.34 21.31 6.51
C THR A 3 -36.87 21.56 6.80
N ARG A 4 -36.45 21.20 8.03
CA ARG A 4 -35.06 21.14 8.46
C ARG A 4 -34.40 19.92 7.82
N PHE A 5 -33.26 20.11 7.18
CA PHE A 5 -32.36 19.01 6.81
C PHE A 5 -31.10 19.08 7.68
N THR A 6 -30.90 18.03 8.47
CA THR A 6 -29.64 17.72 9.16
C THR A 6 -28.87 16.71 8.33
N PRO A 7 -27.59 16.95 7.99
CA PRO A 7 -26.71 15.87 7.60
C PRO A 7 -25.99 15.33 8.84
N SER A 8 -26.28 14.08 9.17
CA SER A 8 -25.45 13.23 10.03
C SER A 8 -25.17 11.98 9.21
N GLN A 9 -23.90 11.64 9.05
CA GLN A 9 -23.32 10.30 9.18
C GLN A 9 -21.93 10.30 8.52
N THR A 10 -20.92 10.18 9.37
CA THR A 10 -19.52 9.91 9.08
C THR A 10 -19.38 8.61 8.29
N ALA A 11 -18.95 8.69 7.03
CA ALA A 11 -18.53 7.51 6.27
C ALA A 11 -17.09 7.15 6.68
N LYS A 12 -16.92 6.05 7.41
CA LYS A 12 -15.62 5.39 7.57
C LYS A 12 -15.32 4.62 6.30
N ILE A 13 -14.27 5.02 5.59
CA ILE A 13 -13.73 4.27 4.45
C ILE A 13 -12.91 3.13 5.05
N CYS A 14 -13.38 1.88 4.89
CA CYS A 14 -12.54 0.71 5.11
C CYS A 14 -11.74 0.46 3.83
N ALA A 15 -10.41 0.48 3.96
CA ALA A 15 -9.50 -0.02 2.94
C ALA A 15 -9.82 -1.50 2.68
N VAL A 16 -10.07 -1.84 1.42
CA VAL A 16 -10.20 -3.23 0.96
C VAL A 16 -8.83 -3.66 0.48
N CYS A 17 -8.20 -4.59 1.21
CA CYS A 17 -7.04 -5.34 0.74
C CYS A 17 -7.49 -6.22 -0.44
N ILE A 18 -7.06 -5.89 -1.65
CA ILE A 18 -7.26 -6.74 -2.83
C ILE A 18 -5.97 -7.54 -3.04
N GLY A 19 -5.90 -8.70 -2.38
CA GLY A 19 -4.92 -9.75 -2.66
C GLY A 19 -5.66 -10.96 -3.24
N GLY A 20 -5.48 -11.22 -4.54
CA GLY A 20 -6.00 -12.41 -5.20
C GLY A 20 -6.19 -12.21 -6.72
N PRO A 21 -5.84 -13.21 -7.56
CA PRO A 21 -5.69 -13.01 -9.00
C PRO A 21 -7.05 -12.87 -9.70
N LEU A 22 -7.19 -11.82 -10.51
CA LEU A 22 -8.36 -11.53 -11.34
C LEU A 22 -8.35 -12.40 -12.61
N ILE A 23 -9.28 -13.36 -12.69
CA ILE A 23 -9.83 -13.84 -13.97
C ILE A 23 -11.36 -13.78 -13.91
N ALA A 24 -11.91 -13.24 -15.01
CA ALA A 24 -13.31 -13.23 -15.47
C ALA A 24 -14.15 -11.97 -15.19
N LEU A 25 -14.19 -11.10 -16.21
CA LEU A 25 -15.28 -10.14 -16.46
C LEU A 25 -16.58 -10.91 -16.75
N GLY A 26 -17.57 -10.76 -15.87
CA GLY A 26 -18.96 -11.19 -16.10
C GLY A 26 -19.90 -10.05 -15.70
N ILE A 27 -20.55 -9.45 -16.69
CA ILE A 27 -21.55 -8.39 -16.51
C ILE A 27 -22.86 -9.06 -16.09
N GLY A 28 -23.30 -8.82 -14.85
CA GLY A 28 -24.53 -9.40 -14.29
C GLY A 28 -25.20 -8.45 -13.29
N THR A 29 -26.51 -8.28 -13.47
CA THR A 29 -27.40 -7.33 -12.78
C THR A 29 -27.51 -7.52 -11.25
N PRO A 30 -27.87 -6.48 -10.47
CA PRO A 30 -27.89 -6.57 -9.01
C PRO A 30 -29.10 -7.36 -8.49
N SER A 31 -28.81 -8.42 -7.75
CA SER A 31 -29.78 -9.12 -6.89
C SER A 31 -29.61 -8.65 -5.45
N ALA A 32 -30.71 -8.18 -4.85
CA ALA A 32 -30.82 -7.81 -3.45
C ALA A 32 -31.07 -9.04 -2.54
N LEU A 33 -31.10 -8.79 -1.22
CA LEU A 33 -31.35 -9.67 -0.04
C LEU A 33 -30.07 -10.18 0.67
N ALA A 34 -29.96 -10.26 2.00
CA ALA A 34 -30.81 -9.90 3.14
C ALA A 34 -29.95 -9.87 4.43
N ALA A 35 -30.46 -9.20 5.47
CA ALA A 35 -29.89 -9.18 6.84
C ALA A 35 -30.33 -10.39 7.69
N PRO A 36 -29.57 -10.73 8.73
CA PRO A 36 -30.18 -10.99 10.06
C PRO A 36 -29.25 -10.49 11.21
N SER A 37 -29.61 -10.45 12.50
CA SER A 37 -30.83 -10.30 13.29
C SER A 37 -30.36 -10.00 14.73
N THR A 38 -31.24 -9.44 15.56
CA THR A 38 -30.98 -8.98 16.94
C THR A 38 -31.22 -10.05 18.02
N GLY A 39 -30.47 -9.98 19.12
CA GLY A 39 -30.86 -10.51 20.45
C GLY A 39 -29.73 -10.24 21.47
N ALA A 40 -29.80 -9.28 22.40
CA ALA A 40 -30.67 -9.11 23.58
C ALA A 40 -30.43 -10.18 24.68
N GLY A 41 -29.85 -9.76 25.81
CA GLY A 41 -29.77 -10.56 27.04
C GLY A 41 -28.76 -10.05 28.09
N ASN A 42 -29.20 -9.14 28.96
CA ASN A 42 -28.63 -8.80 30.28
C ASN A 42 -29.63 -9.35 31.34
N PRO A 43 -29.50 -9.23 32.68
CA PRO A 43 -28.38 -8.91 33.59
C PRO A 43 -28.33 -9.81 34.86
N SER A 44 -27.59 -9.37 35.90
CA SER A 44 -27.70 -9.65 37.36
C SER A 44 -26.53 -10.47 37.96
N LYS A 45 -26.04 -10.31 39.20
CA LYS A 45 -26.13 -9.34 40.31
C LYS A 45 -25.11 -9.81 41.39
N GLN A 46 -24.76 -8.92 42.34
CA GLN A 46 -24.34 -9.20 43.74
C GLN A 46 -22.86 -9.61 43.97
N SER A 47 -21.96 -8.78 44.52
CA SER A 47 -21.74 -8.31 45.93
C SER A 47 -21.17 -9.42 46.87
N SER A 48 -20.29 -9.23 47.87
CA SER A 48 -19.89 -8.10 48.73
C SER A 48 -18.60 -8.44 49.55
N ALA A 49 -18.02 -7.39 50.18
CA ALA A 49 -17.47 -7.31 51.57
C ALA A 49 -16.09 -7.96 51.88
N SER A 50 -15.24 -7.49 52.81
CA SER A 50 -15.21 -6.45 53.87
C SER A 50 -13.74 -6.33 54.38
N ASP A 51 -13.22 -5.28 55.04
CA ASP A 51 -13.46 -4.86 56.43
C ASP A 51 -12.75 -3.53 56.81
N LYS A 52 -13.31 -2.86 57.84
CA LYS A 52 -12.90 -1.61 58.53
C LYS A 52 -12.12 -1.96 59.84
N PRO A 53 -11.57 -1.04 60.72
CA PRO A 53 -12.15 0.20 61.31
C PRO A 53 -11.21 1.45 61.38
N ALA A 54 -11.69 2.71 61.22
CA ALA A 54 -11.93 3.79 62.24
C ALA A 54 -10.66 4.36 62.97
N ALA A 55 -10.42 5.67 63.20
CA ALA A 55 -11.28 6.84 63.47
C ALA A 55 -10.56 8.23 63.37
N SER A 56 -11.37 9.31 63.24
CA SER A 56 -11.25 10.73 63.73
C SER A 56 -10.03 11.61 63.26
N VAL A 57 -10.04 12.94 62.93
CA VAL A 57 -10.74 14.18 63.35
C VAL A 57 -10.56 15.32 62.28
N LYS A 58 -11.64 16.09 61.98
CA LYS A 58 -11.86 17.51 61.52
C LYS A 58 -10.92 18.33 60.55
N PRO A 59 -11.43 19.42 59.90
CA PRO A 59 -11.14 19.80 58.51
C PRO A 59 -10.29 21.07 58.31
N GLY A 60 -9.59 21.16 57.18
CA GLY A 60 -8.97 22.38 56.65
C GLY A 60 -9.45 22.68 55.23
N PRO A 61 -9.50 23.96 54.80
CA PRO A 61 -10.18 24.35 53.56
C PRO A 61 -9.31 24.04 52.34
N LYS A 62 -9.64 22.98 51.59
CA LYS A 62 -9.06 22.77 50.25
C LYS A 62 -9.81 23.62 49.23
N LYS A 63 -9.21 24.76 48.88
CA LYS A 63 -9.48 25.45 47.61
C LYS A 63 -8.93 24.57 46.48
N THR A 64 -9.78 23.79 45.84
CA THR A 64 -9.49 23.22 44.52
C THR A 64 -10.17 24.08 43.48
N THR A 65 -9.38 24.99 42.93
CA THR A 65 -9.66 25.75 41.72
C THR A 65 -9.94 24.76 40.60
N LEU A 66 -11.16 24.77 40.06
CA LEU A 66 -11.49 24.11 38.80
C LEU A 66 -10.69 24.81 37.70
N SER A 67 -9.55 24.23 37.30
CA SER A 67 -8.88 24.65 36.08
C SER A 67 -9.78 24.25 34.92
N ALA A 68 -10.42 25.24 34.31
CA ALA A 68 -11.05 25.12 33.02
C ALA A 68 -9.96 24.84 31.98
N GLY A 69 -9.63 23.56 31.80
CA GLY A 69 -8.78 23.10 30.72
C GLY A 69 -9.47 23.40 29.40
N LYS A 70 -9.09 24.50 28.77
CA LYS A 70 -9.36 24.74 27.35
C LYS A 70 -8.78 23.55 26.60
N ARG A 71 -9.64 22.67 26.07
CA ARG A 71 -9.21 21.66 25.11
C ARG A 71 -8.69 22.43 23.90
N ALA A 72 -7.38 22.42 23.70
CA ALA A 72 -6.79 22.87 22.45
C ALA A 72 -7.48 22.07 21.33
N PHE A 73 -8.14 22.78 20.44
CA PHE A 73 -8.61 22.22 19.19
C PHE A 73 -7.35 21.74 18.47
N ALA A 74 -7.18 20.43 18.29
CA ALA A 74 -6.09 19.92 17.47
C ALA A 74 -6.25 20.52 16.08
N GLU A 75 -5.21 21.20 15.60
CA GLU A 75 -5.17 21.76 14.26
C GLU A 75 -5.44 20.64 13.24
N PRO A 76 -6.28 20.86 12.22
CA PRO A 76 -6.56 19.84 11.22
C PRO A 76 -5.24 19.38 10.62
N GLN A 77 -4.88 18.10 10.81
CA GLN A 77 -3.72 17.53 10.14
C GLN A 77 -3.99 17.58 8.64
N THR A 78 -3.22 18.39 7.93
CA THR A 78 -3.24 18.37 6.47
C THR A 78 -2.80 16.99 6.02
N PRO A 79 -3.55 16.29 5.15
CA PRO A 79 -3.16 14.97 4.68
C PRO A 79 -1.82 15.07 3.94
N ASP A 80 -0.96 14.09 4.14
CA ASP A 80 0.29 13.96 3.41
C ASP A 80 0.05 13.17 2.13
N PHE A 81 -0.20 13.90 1.04
CA PHE A 81 -0.72 13.33 -0.20
C PHE A 81 -0.38 14.22 -1.40
N ALA A 82 -0.03 13.58 -2.51
CA ALA A 82 0.21 14.23 -3.79
C ALA A 82 -0.37 13.42 -4.96
N LEU A 83 -0.88 14.13 -5.96
CA LEU A 83 -1.46 13.59 -7.17
C LEU A 83 -1.03 14.46 -8.37
N SER A 84 -0.50 13.83 -9.41
CA SER A 84 -0.19 14.45 -10.67
C SER A 84 -0.72 13.60 -11.82
N PHE A 85 -1.30 14.26 -12.82
CA PHE A 85 -1.83 13.59 -14.00
C PHE A 85 -1.48 14.37 -15.27
N ASN A 86 -0.91 13.66 -16.24
CA ASN A 86 -0.64 14.14 -17.59
C ASN A 86 0.10 15.49 -17.65
N GLY A 87 1.13 15.68 -16.84
CA GLY A 87 1.90 16.94 -16.80
C GLY A 87 1.37 17.98 -15.80
N VAL A 88 0.27 17.69 -15.11
CA VAL A 88 -0.40 18.65 -14.23
C VAL A 88 -0.42 18.12 -12.80
N SER A 89 0.17 18.87 -11.87
CA SER A 89 -0.02 18.63 -10.43
C SER A 89 -1.44 19.01 -10.03
N VAL A 90 -2.23 18.02 -9.61
CA VAL A 90 -3.64 18.20 -9.22
C VAL A 90 -3.74 18.55 -7.73
N TYR A 91 -2.90 17.91 -6.91
CA TYR A 91 -2.86 18.14 -5.48
C TYR A 91 -1.47 17.84 -4.94
N GLN A 92 -1.02 18.61 -3.95
CA GLN A 92 0.20 18.33 -3.21
C GLN A 92 0.13 18.98 -1.83
N SER A 93 0.36 18.19 -0.79
CA SER A 93 0.35 18.59 0.61
C SER A 93 1.30 17.69 1.40
N GLY A 94 1.89 18.25 2.46
CA GLY A 94 2.84 17.53 3.31
C GLY A 94 4.20 17.32 2.63
N SER A 95 4.80 16.16 2.88
CA SER A 95 6.09 15.73 2.33
C SER A 95 5.97 14.90 1.04
N ALA A 96 4.79 14.40 0.72
CA ALA A 96 4.55 13.58 -0.46
C ALA A 96 4.77 14.38 -1.75
N THR A 97 5.34 13.72 -2.74
CA THR A 97 5.61 14.31 -4.06
C THR A 97 5.10 13.40 -5.17
N ALA A 98 4.30 13.95 -6.07
CA ALA A 98 3.82 13.24 -7.26
C ALA A 98 4.09 14.10 -8.48
N THR A 99 4.78 13.53 -9.47
CA THR A 99 5.09 14.22 -10.73
C THR A 99 4.74 13.32 -11.89
N SER A 100 4.06 13.87 -12.88
CA SER A 100 3.78 13.19 -14.14
C SER A 100 4.20 14.06 -15.32
N ASP A 101 4.64 13.43 -16.41
CA ASP A 101 4.86 14.11 -17.69
C ASP A 101 3.61 13.97 -18.59
N PRO A 102 3.45 14.82 -19.63
CA PRO A 102 2.45 14.59 -20.66
C PRO A 102 2.58 13.19 -21.29
N GLY A 103 1.44 12.61 -21.68
CA GLY A 103 1.37 11.24 -22.20
C GLY A 103 0.33 10.36 -21.50
N PHE A 104 -0.66 10.94 -20.85
CA PHE A 104 -1.65 10.24 -20.01
C PHE A 104 -1.04 9.50 -18.81
N ASN A 105 0.08 10.01 -18.29
CA ASN A 105 0.75 9.42 -17.14
C ASN A 105 0.06 9.83 -15.82
N LEU A 106 0.10 8.96 -14.81
CA LEU A 106 -0.48 9.17 -13.50
C LEU A 106 0.56 8.90 -12.41
N ALA A 107 0.75 9.86 -11.51
CA ALA A 107 1.58 9.69 -10.32
C ALA A 107 0.77 9.99 -9.05
N VAL A 108 0.86 9.11 -8.06
CA VAL A 108 0.18 9.24 -6.76
C VAL A 108 1.17 8.94 -5.64
N ALA A 109 1.29 9.82 -4.66
CA ALA A 109 2.15 9.62 -3.51
C ALA A 109 1.43 9.95 -2.19
N GLY A 110 1.67 9.16 -1.15
CA GLY A 110 1.19 9.39 0.22
C GLY A 110 2.30 9.29 1.26
N ALA A 111 2.05 9.83 2.46
CA ALA A 111 2.86 9.60 3.67
C ALA A 111 4.39 9.71 3.43
N GLY A 112 4.86 10.85 2.92
CA GLY A 112 6.26 11.16 2.69
C GLY A 112 6.87 10.53 1.44
N SER A 113 6.06 9.88 0.61
CA SER A 113 6.53 9.13 -0.55
C SER A 113 6.77 10.00 -1.78
N SER A 114 7.45 9.42 -2.78
CA SER A 114 7.68 10.03 -4.08
C SER A 114 7.22 9.13 -5.21
N ALA A 115 6.38 9.66 -6.10
CA ALA A 115 5.93 8.97 -7.30
C ALA A 115 6.25 9.79 -8.55
N TYR A 116 6.82 9.13 -9.55
CA TYR A 116 7.11 9.74 -10.85
C TYR A 116 6.64 8.85 -12.00
N ALA A 117 5.78 9.40 -12.87
CA ALA A 117 5.27 8.73 -14.06
C ALA A 117 5.54 9.56 -15.32
N GLY A 118 6.48 9.16 -16.17
CA GLY A 118 6.89 10.01 -17.29
C GLY A 118 8.06 9.48 -18.11
N GLY A 119 9.03 10.35 -18.41
CA GLY A 119 10.27 9.97 -19.10
C GLY A 119 10.07 9.64 -20.57
N GLY A 120 9.15 10.34 -21.26
CA GLY A 120 8.87 10.13 -22.68
C GLY A 120 7.95 8.95 -23.01
N GLY A 121 7.44 8.24 -21.99
CA GLY A 121 6.47 7.17 -22.15
C GLY A 121 5.01 7.61 -22.13
N LEU A 122 4.12 6.66 -22.43
CA LEU A 122 2.67 6.86 -22.46
C LEU A 122 1.96 5.97 -21.43
N PHE A 123 0.92 6.50 -20.78
CA PHE A 123 0.04 5.80 -19.85
C PHE A 123 0.77 5.13 -18.66
N ASN A 124 1.91 5.67 -18.26
CA ASN A 124 2.65 5.16 -17.12
C ASN A 124 1.93 5.49 -15.82
N VAL A 125 2.00 4.58 -14.85
CA VAL A 125 1.37 4.73 -13.53
C VAL A 125 2.41 4.49 -12.44
N ALA A 126 2.61 5.48 -11.58
CA ALA A 126 3.47 5.37 -10.40
C ALA A 126 2.66 5.63 -9.14
N VAL A 127 2.70 4.70 -8.18
CA VAL A 127 2.01 4.83 -6.89
C VAL A 127 2.98 4.52 -5.76
N ALA A 128 3.20 5.45 -4.85
CA ALA A 128 4.10 5.27 -3.71
C ALA A 128 3.41 5.65 -2.39
N ASP A 129 3.54 4.83 -1.35
CA ASP A 129 3.00 5.13 -0.02
C ASP A 129 3.97 4.75 1.11
N HIS A 130 3.79 5.35 2.29
CA HIS A 130 4.61 5.12 3.49
C HIS A 130 6.13 5.21 3.25
N ASN A 131 6.66 6.41 2.98
CA ASN A 131 8.09 6.67 2.73
C ASN A 131 8.69 5.86 1.57
N SER A 132 7.90 5.59 0.53
CA SER A 132 8.33 4.78 -0.60
C SER A 132 8.64 5.60 -1.85
N THR A 133 9.28 4.96 -2.83
CA THR A 133 9.57 5.56 -4.14
C THR A 133 9.05 4.68 -5.27
N ALA A 134 8.20 5.24 -6.13
CA ALA A 134 7.71 4.58 -7.34
C ALA A 134 8.08 5.37 -8.60
N ARG A 135 8.69 4.70 -9.58
CA ARG A 135 9.10 5.30 -10.85
C ARG A 135 8.63 4.45 -12.03
N ALA A 136 7.72 4.99 -12.84
CA ALA A 136 7.28 4.37 -14.07
C ALA A 136 7.66 5.28 -15.25
N THR A 137 8.69 4.89 -16.01
CA THR A 137 9.31 5.77 -17.01
C THR A 137 9.44 5.10 -18.38
N GLY A 138 9.53 5.93 -19.42
CA GLY A 138 9.68 5.46 -20.80
C GLY A 138 8.54 4.54 -21.25
N GLY A 139 8.65 3.98 -22.45
CA GLY A 139 7.78 2.90 -22.89
C GLY A 139 6.27 3.19 -22.88
N ILE A 140 5.46 2.15 -22.66
CA ILE A 140 3.99 2.23 -22.65
C ILE A 140 3.43 1.39 -21.50
N LEU A 141 2.54 1.98 -20.70
CA LEU A 141 1.79 1.28 -19.64
C LEU A 141 2.72 0.60 -18.62
N ASN A 142 3.81 1.27 -18.25
CA ASN A 142 4.63 0.83 -17.13
C ASN A 142 3.94 1.17 -15.83
N MET A 143 3.92 0.22 -14.90
CA MET A 143 3.36 0.38 -13.56
C MET A 143 4.46 0.16 -12.53
N ALA A 144 4.64 1.14 -11.65
CA ALA A 144 5.48 1.03 -10.47
C ALA A 144 4.63 1.28 -9.23
N SER A 145 4.60 0.33 -8.29
CA SER A 145 3.90 0.45 -7.02
C SER A 145 4.83 0.12 -5.86
N ALA A 146 5.01 1.06 -4.94
CA ALA A 146 5.91 0.91 -3.81
C ALA A 146 5.20 1.26 -2.50
N ASP A 147 5.35 0.43 -1.47
CA ASP A 147 4.72 0.64 -0.17
C ASP A 147 5.64 0.23 0.99
N ASP A 148 5.48 0.87 2.14
CA ASP A 148 6.26 0.65 3.37
C ASP A 148 7.78 0.66 3.15
N ASN A 149 8.35 1.85 2.95
CA ASN A 149 9.79 2.07 2.80
C ASN A 149 10.42 1.28 1.63
N SER A 150 9.68 1.13 0.53
CA SER A 150 10.08 0.31 -0.63
C SER A 150 10.39 1.15 -1.86
N THR A 151 11.05 0.52 -2.84
CA THR A 151 11.35 1.14 -4.14
C THR A 151 10.86 0.25 -5.28
N ALA A 152 9.98 0.79 -6.13
CA ALA A 152 9.54 0.13 -7.36
C ALA A 152 9.92 0.97 -8.58
N THR A 153 10.51 0.34 -9.58
CA THR A 153 10.98 1.02 -10.80
C THR A 153 10.68 0.18 -12.03
N ALA A 154 9.90 0.72 -12.97
CA ALA A 154 9.59 0.10 -14.25
C ALA A 154 9.98 1.09 -15.37
N GLU A 155 11.03 0.77 -16.12
CA GLU A 155 11.63 1.67 -17.10
C GLU A 155 11.56 1.04 -18.50
N ASP A 156 11.31 1.85 -19.52
CA ASP A 156 11.44 1.51 -20.95
C ASP A 156 10.71 0.23 -21.41
N GLY A 157 9.72 -0.21 -20.64
CA GLY A 157 8.93 -1.41 -20.90
C GLY A 157 7.66 -1.17 -21.71
N ILE A 158 7.03 -2.26 -22.14
CA ILE A 158 5.65 -2.28 -22.63
C ILE A 158 4.85 -3.19 -21.70
N PHE A 159 3.93 -2.65 -20.92
CA PHE A 159 3.24 -3.37 -19.84
C PHE A 159 4.24 -4.01 -18.85
N ALA A 160 5.18 -3.24 -18.33
CA ALA A 160 6.05 -3.68 -17.25
C ALA A 160 5.42 -3.36 -15.88
N VAL A 161 5.44 -4.31 -14.95
CA VAL A 161 4.86 -4.15 -13.61
C VAL A 161 5.91 -4.41 -12.54
N ALA A 162 6.37 -3.34 -11.88
CA ALA A 162 7.25 -3.42 -10.72
C ALA A 162 6.44 -3.14 -9.43
N ARG A 163 6.45 -4.08 -8.47
CA ARG A 163 5.76 -3.95 -7.19
C ARG A 163 6.72 -4.27 -6.05
N ALA A 164 6.86 -3.35 -5.10
CA ALA A 164 7.73 -3.51 -3.94
C ALA A 164 6.99 -3.17 -2.65
N GLN A 165 7.06 -4.05 -1.65
CA GLN A 165 6.37 -3.89 -0.37
C GLN A 165 7.28 -4.22 0.81
N THR A 166 7.16 -3.46 1.90
CA THR A 166 7.85 -3.74 3.18
C THR A 166 9.37 -3.84 3.04
N ASN A 167 10.05 -2.70 2.91
CA ASN A 167 11.51 -2.58 2.77
C ASN A 167 12.10 -3.28 1.54
N SER A 168 11.33 -3.39 0.45
CA SER A 168 11.73 -4.19 -0.71
C SER A 168 12.11 -3.35 -1.92
N THR A 169 12.77 -3.98 -2.89
CA THR A 169 13.12 -3.35 -4.16
C THR A 169 12.66 -4.19 -5.35
N ALA A 170 11.84 -3.61 -6.23
CA ALA A 170 11.44 -4.23 -7.49
C ALA A 170 11.87 -3.35 -8.67
N LYS A 171 12.59 -3.94 -9.62
CA LYS A 171 13.13 -3.22 -10.78
C LYS A 171 12.88 -3.95 -12.09
N ILE A 172 12.46 -3.22 -13.11
CA ILE A 172 12.40 -3.68 -14.49
C ILE A 172 13.12 -2.66 -15.38
N SER A 173 14.09 -3.14 -16.16
CA SER A 173 14.77 -2.35 -17.20
C SER A 173 14.40 -2.90 -18.59
N GLY A 174 13.32 -2.37 -19.16
CA GLY A 174 12.86 -2.65 -20.51
C GLY A 174 12.11 -3.96 -20.71
N GLY A 175 11.81 -4.24 -21.99
CA GLY A 175 11.12 -5.45 -22.42
C GLY A 175 9.61 -5.32 -22.44
N LYS A 176 8.91 -6.45 -22.49
CA LYS A 176 7.45 -6.49 -22.64
C LYS A 176 6.80 -7.50 -21.71
N LEU A 177 5.70 -7.12 -21.06
CA LEU A 177 4.93 -7.99 -20.16
C LEU A 177 5.78 -8.57 -19.02
N ASN A 178 6.76 -7.81 -18.56
CA ASN A 178 7.68 -8.20 -17.50
C ASN A 178 7.09 -7.86 -16.14
N ILE A 179 7.34 -8.71 -15.15
CA ILE A 179 6.81 -8.58 -13.78
C ILE A 179 7.96 -8.73 -12.79
N ALA A 180 8.12 -7.75 -11.90
CA ALA A 180 9.04 -7.82 -10.76
C ALA A 180 8.26 -7.56 -9.48
N GLU A 181 8.23 -8.54 -8.58
CA GLU A 181 7.52 -8.45 -7.30
C GLU A 181 8.47 -8.74 -6.15
N ALA A 182 8.59 -7.80 -5.22
CA ALA A 182 9.48 -7.92 -4.07
C ALA A 182 8.74 -7.58 -2.77
N GLU A 183 8.81 -8.48 -1.80
CA GLU A 183 8.12 -8.37 -0.51
C GLU A 183 9.06 -8.70 0.65
N ASN A 184 8.77 -8.14 1.83
CA ASN A 184 9.42 -8.49 3.10
C ASN A 184 10.96 -8.35 3.13
N GLY A 185 11.52 -7.33 2.47
CA GLY A 185 12.96 -7.12 2.38
C GLY A 185 13.61 -7.78 1.16
N GLY A 186 12.81 -8.26 0.21
CA GLY A 186 13.27 -8.90 -1.01
C GLY A 186 13.76 -7.92 -2.08
N THR A 187 14.53 -8.44 -3.03
CA THR A 187 14.94 -7.74 -4.24
C THR A 187 14.58 -8.55 -5.48
N ALA A 188 13.67 -8.05 -6.31
CA ALA A 188 13.29 -8.64 -7.58
C ALA A 188 13.72 -7.76 -8.74
N THR A 189 14.46 -8.33 -9.69
CA THR A 189 14.93 -7.59 -10.86
C THR A 189 14.62 -8.34 -12.15
N VAL A 190 14.07 -7.62 -13.12
CA VAL A 190 13.89 -8.09 -14.50
C VAL A 190 14.69 -7.24 -15.48
N SER A 191 15.45 -7.89 -16.37
CA SER A 191 16.22 -7.22 -17.42
C SER A 191 15.78 -7.63 -18.82
N GLY A 192 15.09 -6.72 -19.53
CA GLY A 192 14.71 -6.88 -20.94
C GLY A 192 13.82 -8.10 -21.24
N GLY A 193 13.77 -8.46 -22.53
CA GLY A 193 13.04 -9.63 -23.01
C GLY A 193 11.52 -9.53 -22.92
N GLU A 194 10.83 -10.67 -23.09
CA GLU A 194 9.37 -10.75 -22.95
C GLU A 194 8.92 -11.74 -21.87
N ARG A 195 7.88 -11.37 -21.11
CA ARG A 195 7.18 -12.25 -20.16
C ARG A 195 8.09 -12.85 -19.08
N ASN A 196 9.11 -12.11 -18.66
CA ASN A 196 9.97 -12.51 -17.56
C ASN A 196 9.33 -12.12 -16.22
N THR A 197 9.42 -13.01 -15.24
CA THR A 197 8.88 -12.83 -13.89
C THR A 197 9.98 -13.04 -12.85
N ALA A 198 10.22 -12.05 -12.00
CA ALA A 198 11.06 -12.18 -10.82
C ALA A 198 10.22 -11.94 -9.56
N THR A 199 10.25 -12.88 -8.62
CA THR A 199 9.55 -12.79 -7.34
C THR A 199 10.52 -13.03 -6.20
N ALA A 200 10.67 -12.06 -5.29
CA ALA A 200 11.53 -12.16 -4.12
C ALA A 200 10.73 -11.91 -2.84
N ASP A 201 10.67 -12.88 -1.93
CA ASP A 201 9.92 -12.78 -0.67
C ASP A 201 10.81 -13.10 0.54
N GLY A 202 11.03 -12.11 1.38
CA GLY A 202 11.78 -12.24 2.63
C GLY A 202 13.12 -11.52 2.61
N THR A 203 13.63 -11.27 3.80
CA THR A 203 14.86 -10.51 4.01
C THR A 203 16.00 -11.17 3.26
N ASP A 204 16.71 -10.36 2.47
CA ASP A 204 17.86 -10.78 1.66
C ASP A 204 17.53 -11.76 0.52
N SER A 205 16.25 -12.02 0.23
CA SER A 205 15.84 -12.82 -0.93
C SER A 205 16.12 -12.04 -2.22
N VAL A 206 16.77 -12.66 -3.20
CA VAL A 206 17.13 -12.04 -4.48
C VAL A 206 16.65 -12.88 -5.66
N ALA A 207 15.77 -12.34 -6.48
CA ALA A 207 15.29 -12.98 -7.70
C ALA A 207 15.69 -12.17 -8.93
N PHE A 208 16.33 -12.81 -9.90
CA PHE A 208 16.72 -12.21 -11.17
C PHE A 208 16.19 -13.02 -12.36
N ALA A 209 15.39 -12.37 -13.22
CA ALA A 209 14.94 -12.94 -14.49
C ALA A 209 15.31 -11.99 -15.64
N GLY A 210 15.70 -12.50 -16.81
CA GLY A 210 16.04 -11.60 -17.92
C GLY A 210 16.84 -12.23 -19.04
N ASN A 211 17.36 -11.39 -19.94
CA ASN A 211 18.15 -11.74 -21.15
C ASN A 211 17.55 -12.86 -22.02
N GLY A 212 16.22 -12.93 -22.11
CA GLY A 212 15.47 -13.88 -22.91
C GLY A 212 13.97 -13.77 -22.63
N ASN A 213 13.21 -14.82 -22.89
CA ASN A 213 11.75 -14.81 -22.79
C ASN A 213 11.23 -15.89 -21.86
N ASN A 214 10.11 -15.60 -21.19
CA ASN A 214 9.40 -16.53 -20.32
C ASN A 214 10.24 -17.09 -19.16
N ASN A 215 11.20 -16.32 -18.66
CA ASN A 215 12.00 -16.73 -17.51
C ASN A 215 11.26 -16.43 -16.21
N THR A 216 11.33 -17.36 -15.25
CA THR A 216 10.75 -17.21 -13.92
C THR A 216 11.82 -17.46 -12.87
N ALA A 217 12.11 -16.45 -12.05
CA ALA A 217 12.96 -16.57 -10.87
C ALA A 217 12.13 -16.31 -9.61
N THR A 218 12.18 -17.23 -8.66
CA THR A 218 11.49 -17.12 -7.36
C THR A 218 12.48 -17.36 -6.24
N ALA A 219 12.73 -16.35 -5.41
CA ALA A 219 13.60 -16.45 -4.26
C ALA A 219 12.81 -16.17 -2.98
N SER A 220 12.99 -16.99 -1.96
CA SER A 220 12.47 -16.71 -0.63
C SER A 220 13.47 -17.00 0.49
N CYS A 221 13.16 -16.58 1.71
CA CYS A 221 13.92 -16.93 2.92
C CYS A 221 15.43 -16.55 2.87
N GLY A 222 15.79 -15.43 2.24
CA GLY A 222 17.20 -15.01 2.10
C GLY A 222 17.98 -15.77 1.04
N SER A 223 17.30 -16.46 0.12
CA SER A 223 17.95 -17.21 -0.97
C SER A 223 18.14 -16.37 -2.24
N THR A 224 18.81 -16.93 -3.24
CA THR A 224 19.03 -16.30 -4.54
C THR A 224 18.61 -17.21 -5.69
N ALA A 225 17.70 -16.71 -6.54
CA ALA A 225 17.26 -17.38 -7.76
C ALA A 225 17.66 -16.56 -8.99
N ASP A 226 18.35 -17.18 -9.95
CA ASP A 226 18.79 -16.55 -11.19
C ASP A 226 18.31 -17.36 -12.41
N ALA A 227 17.35 -16.79 -13.14
CA ALA A 227 16.79 -17.32 -14.39
C ALA A 227 17.16 -16.45 -15.61
N SER A 228 18.34 -15.83 -15.63
CA SER A 228 18.71 -14.83 -16.65
C SER A 228 19.50 -15.34 -17.86
N GLY A 229 19.71 -16.65 -17.99
CA GLY A 229 20.66 -17.22 -18.94
C GLY A 229 20.11 -17.70 -20.29
N GLY A 230 18.84 -17.45 -20.62
CA GLY A 230 18.22 -18.03 -21.82
C GLY A 230 16.71 -17.79 -21.90
N ASP A 231 15.98 -18.72 -22.54
CA ASP A 231 14.52 -18.69 -22.64
C ASP A 231 13.89 -19.84 -21.83
N ASN A 232 12.70 -19.59 -21.27
CA ASN A 232 11.87 -20.56 -20.56
C ASN A 232 12.57 -21.19 -19.34
N LEU A 233 13.44 -20.44 -18.67
CA LEU A 233 14.10 -20.88 -17.45
C LEU A 233 13.14 -20.74 -16.26
N VAL A 234 13.15 -21.73 -15.37
CA VAL A 234 12.41 -21.68 -14.11
C VAL A 234 13.37 -22.02 -12.98
N VAL A 235 13.61 -21.05 -12.10
CA VAL A 235 14.49 -21.20 -10.95
C VAL A 235 13.74 -20.80 -9.69
N THR A 236 13.68 -21.70 -8.72
CA THR A 236 13.01 -21.47 -7.43
C THR A 236 13.97 -21.82 -6.30
N THR A 237 14.22 -20.88 -5.41
CA THR A 237 15.07 -21.06 -4.24
C THR A 237 14.40 -20.52 -2.97
N PRO A 238 14.65 -21.13 -1.80
CA PRO A 238 15.23 -22.46 -1.66
C PRO A 238 14.29 -23.53 -2.21
N VAL A 239 14.86 -24.65 -2.67
CA VAL A 239 14.07 -25.81 -3.05
C VAL A 239 13.44 -26.40 -1.78
N GLY A 240 12.11 -26.36 -1.68
CA GLY A 240 11.37 -26.89 -0.52
C GLY A 240 10.87 -25.87 0.51
N GLY A 241 11.10 -24.56 0.29
CA GLY A 241 10.57 -23.49 1.16
C GLY A 241 11.47 -23.12 2.35
N CYS A 242 10.97 -22.26 3.24
CA CYS A 242 11.68 -21.81 4.44
C CYS A 242 11.66 -22.90 5.52
N ASN A 243 12.83 -23.26 6.05
CA ASN A 243 12.96 -24.13 7.24
C ASN A 243 13.20 -23.29 8.50
#